data_AF-A0A2P7EA88-F1
#
_entry.id   AF-A0A2P7EA88-F1
#
_cell.length_a   1.000
_cell.length_b   1.000
_cell.length_c   1.000
_cell.angle_alpha   90.00
_cell.angle_beta   90.00
_cell.angle_gamma   90.00
#
_symmetry.space_group_name_H-M   'P 1'
#
loop_
_entity.id
_entity.type
_entity.pdbx_description
1 polymer ?
#
loop_
_entity_poly.entity_id
_entity_poly.type
_entity_poly.pdbx_seq_one_letter_code
_entity_poly.pdbx_strand_id
1 'polypeptide(L)' 'FALIVAVPVLYASNDDSGRSNRLILVGGLAWVALVLLNWGVSVFVV' A
#
# COMPACT_ATOMS: atom_id res chain seq x y z
N PHE A 1 6.57 4.77 -2.17
CA PHE A 1 6.87 4.90 -3.62
C PHE A 1 6.10 3.90 -4.47
N ALA A 2 6.21 2.58 -4.21
CA ALA A 2 5.53 1.54 -4.98
C ALA A 2 4.02 1.80 -5.21
N LEU A 3 3.26 2.15 -4.16
CA LEU A 3 1.82 2.46 -4.29
C LEU A 3 1.54 3.65 -5.21
N ILE A 4 2.37 4.70 -5.17
CA ILE A 4 2.18 5.91 -5.97
C ILE A 4 2.27 5.60 -7.46
N VAL A 5 3.19 4.70 -7.86
CA VAL A 5 3.37 4.29 -9.25
C VAL A 5 2.37 3.20 -9.64
N ALA A 6 2.19 2.19 -8.79
CA ALA A 6 1.41 1.01 -9.12
C ALA A 6 -0.11 1.27 -9.14
N VAL A 7 -0.65 2.06 -8.20
CA VAL A 7 -2.10 2.30 -8.10
C VAL A 7 -2.69 2.90 -9.39
N PRO A 8 -2.20 4.04 -9.94
CA PRO A 8 -2.77 4.61 -11.16
C PRO A 8 -2.60 3.68 -12.38
N VAL A 9 -1.48 2.96 -12.47
CA VAL A 9 -1.26 1.97 -13.54
C VAL A 9 -2.29 0.85 -13.43
N LEU A 10 -2.47 0.25 -12.25
CA LEU A 10 -3.42 -0.83 -12.00
C LEU A 10 -4.88 -0.40 -12.21
N TYR A 11 -5.21 0.87 -11.93
CA TYR A 11 -6.55 1.42 -12.22
C TYR A 11 -6.80 1.66 -13.71
N ALA A 12 -5.77 2.02 -14.46
CA ALA A 12 -5.86 2.27 -15.91
C ALA A 12 -5.76 0.98 -16.75
N SER A 13 -5.30 -0.13 -16.16
CA SER A 13 -5.23 -1.44 -16.78
C SER A 13 -6.63 -2.03 -17.02
N ASN A 14 -6.89 -2.51 -18.24
CA ASN A 14 -8.15 -3.22 -18.58
C ASN A 14 -8.15 -4.72 -18.22
N ASP A 15 -7.03 -5.25 -17.69
CA ASP A 15 -6.86 -6.67 -17.35
C ASP A 15 -7.13 -6.96 -15.86
N ASP A 16 -7.78 -8.11 -15.58
CA ASP A 16 -7.99 -8.73 -14.26
C ASP A 16 -8.23 -7.73 -13.10
N SER A 17 -9.30 -6.92 -13.24
CA SER A 17 -9.71 -5.91 -12.25
C SER A 17 -9.78 -6.46 -10.82
N GLY A 18 -10.19 -7.71 -10.63
CA GLY A 18 -10.23 -8.37 -9.32
C GLY A 18 -8.85 -8.58 -8.68
N ARG A 19 -7.83 -8.98 -9.44
CA ARG A 19 -6.46 -9.16 -8.94
C ARG A 19 -5.84 -7.80 -8.59
N SER A 20 -6.01 -6.83 -9.48
CA SER A 20 -5.54 -5.46 -9.29
C SER A 20 -6.15 -4.82 -8.04
N ASN A 21 -7.46 -4.98 -7.83
CA ASN A 21 -8.13 -4.44 -6.65
C ASN A 21 -7.61 -5.09 -5.36
N ARG A 22 -7.39 -6.41 -5.36
CA ARG A 22 -6.80 -7.12 -4.21
C ARG A 22 -5.37 -6.66 -3.92
N LEU A 23 -4.56 -6.42 -4.95
CA LEU A 23 -3.20 -5.90 -4.80
C LEU A 23 -3.18 -4.49 -4.21
N ILE A 24 -4.07 -3.60 -4.65
CA ILE A 24 -4.22 -2.25 -4.08
C ILE A 24 -4.62 -2.34 -2.61
N LEU A 25 -5.57 -3.22 -2.27
CA LEU A 25 -6.08 -3.38 -0.90
C LEU A 25 -5.02 -3.93 0.05
N VAL A 26 -4.30 -4.98 -0.36
CA VAL A 26 -3.16 -5.53 0.39
C VAL A 26 -2.05 -4.49 0.55
N GLY A 27 -1.72 -3.78 -0.54
CA GLY A 27 -0.71 -2.73 -0.51
C GLY A 27 -1.07 -1.58 0.45
N GLY A 28 -2.33 -1.16 0.47
CA GLY A 28 -2.83 -0.15 1.41
C GLY A 28 -2.77 -0.61 2.86
N LEU A 29 -3.21 -1.83 3.17
CA LEU A 29 -3.11 -2.40 4.51
C LEU A 29 -1.67 -2.50 4.99
N ALA A 30 -0.77 -2.99 4.13
CA ALA A 30 0.66 -3.05 4.45
C ALA A 30 1.24 -1.66 4.75
N TRP A 31 0.87 -0.65 3.97
CA TRP A 31 1.32 0.72 4.22
C TRP A 31 0.85 1.27 5.56
N VAL A 32 -0.43 1.09 5.91
CA VAL A 32 -0.97 1.53 7.21
C VAL A 32 -0.25 0.82 8.36
N ALA A 33 -0.03 -0.49 8.25
CA ALA A 33 0.71 -1.25 9.26
C ALA A 33 2.13 -0.73 9.45
N LEU A 34 2.83 -0.39 8.36
CA LEU A 34 4.18 0.18 8.43
C LEU A 34 4.19 1.58 9.07
N VAL A 35 3.18 2.40 8.81
CA VAL A 35 3.05 3.72 9.46
C VAL A 35 2.86 3.55 10.97
N LEU A 36 1.98 2.66 11.40
CA LEU A 36 1.75 2.37 12.82
C LEU A 36 3.00 1.80 13.49
N LEU A 37 3.72 0.91 12.80
CA LEU A 37 4.98 0.36 13.31
C LEU A 37 6.03 1.46 13.47
N ASN A 38 6.22 2.29 12.44
CA ASN A 38 7.15 3.41 12.50
C ASN A 38 6.82 4.37 13.66
N TRP A 39 5.54 4.70 13.82
CA TRP A 39 5.07 5.50 14.95
C TRP A 39 5.36 4.83 16.30
N GLY A 40 5.09 3.53 16.43
CA GLY A 40 5.38 2.78 17.65
C GLY A 40 6.88 2.72 17.97
N VAL A 41 7.73 2.48 16.96
CA VAL A 41 9.20 2.49 17.12
C VAL A 41 9.69 3.86 17.54
N SER A 42 9.09 4.95 17.04
CA SER A 42 9.45 6.31 17.43
C SER A 42 9.38 6.56 18.94
N VAL A 43 8.54 5.84 19.70
CA VAL A 43 8.46 5.97 21.18
C VAL A 43 9.75 5.50 21.87
N PHE A 44 10.53 4.63 21.23
CA PHE A 44 11.75 4.06 21.81
C PHE A 44 13.04 4.74 21.32
N VAL A 45 12.94 5.58 20.29
CA VAL A 45 14.12 6.16 19.60
C VAL A 45 14.11 7.70 19.61
N VAL A 46 13.00 8.32 20.05
CA VAL A 46 12.92 9.75 20.37
C VAL A 46 13.33 9.96 21.82
#